data_AF-A0A8K0R418-F1
#
_entry.id   AF-A0A8K0R418-F1
#
_cell.length_a   1.000
_cell.length_b   1.000
_cell.length_c   1.000
_cell.angle_alpha   90.00
_cell.angle_beta   90.00
_cell.angle_gamma   90.00
#
_symmetry.space_group_name_H-M   'P 1'
#
loop_
_entity.id
_entity.type
_entity.pdbx_description
1 polymer ?
#
loop_
_entity_poly.entity_id
_entity_poly.type
_entity_poly.pdbx_seq_one_letter_code
_entity_poly.pdbx_strand_id
1 'polypeptide(L)'
;MPFWTIYHPPSAFTDQAEKQEIAEKVVSIYRRVPRHYISVLFIPVEPTSYFCGAAPRPGPRNAKYDPQPNPEVPYIRITMQHIARTFVSASVRDEWLAKVDAALKPHIADKGWDWEYSVEETRRDMWKVNGLIPPMPNSKTEKEWVETNIPKPYTLEDAGLTDPQPIGFTAQI
;
A
#
# COMPACT_ATOMS: atom_id res chain seq x y z
N MET A 1 8.51 -0.50 1.28
CA MET A 1 7.26 -0.89 0.64
C MET A 1 6.58 -1.91 1.52
N PRO A 2 5.50 -1.49 2.17
CA PRO A 2 4.21 -1.39 1.49
C PRO A 2 4.04 -0.07 0.72
N PHE A 3 3.60 -0.16 -0.53
CA PHE A 3 3.12 0.99 -1.30
C PHE A 3 1.61 0.91 -1.42
N TRP A 4 0.91 1.93 -0.93
CA TRP A 4 -0.54 2.01 -1.00
C TRP A 4 -0.92 3.08 -2.00
N THR A 5 -1.75 2.72 -2.97
CA THR A 5 -2.41 3.68 -3.85
C THR A 5 -3.90 3.65 -3.58
N ILE A 6 -4.46 4.79 -3.20
CA ILE A 6 -5.87 5.00 -2.91
C ILE A 6 -6.44 5.84 -4.04
N TYR A 7 -7.14 5.19 -4.96
CA TYR A 7 -7.90 5.86 -6.02
C TYR A 7 -9.26 6.26 -5.48
N HIS A 8 -9.65 7.51 -5.70
CA HIS A 8 -10.88 8.07 -5.18
C HIS A 8 -11.45 9.13 -6.13
N PRO A 9 -12.76 9.41 -6.12
CA PRO A 9 -13.30 10.56 -6.85
C PRO A 9 -12.81 11.88 -6.22
N PRO A 10 -12.75 12.99 -6.98
CA PRO A 10 -12.31 14.29 -6.46
C PRO A 10 -13.13 14.80 -5.26
N SER A 11 -14.37 14.32 -5.11
CA SER A 11 -15.27 14.65 -3.98
C SER A 11 -14.95 13.89 -2.69
N ALA A 12 -14.12 12.85 -2.72
CA ALA A 12 -13.68 12.10 -1.55
C ALA A 12 -12.30 12.56 -1.07
N PHE A 13 -12.05 12.44 0.24
CA PHE A 13 -10.79 12.82 0.88
C PHE A 13 -10.33 14.23 0.49
N THR A 14 -11.21 15.23 0.56
CA THR A 14 -10.85 16.61 0.19
C THR A 14 -10.02 17.31 1.26
N ASP A 15 -10.12 16.85 2.51
CA ASP A 15 -9.34 17.38 3.63
C ASP A 15 -7.97 16.71 3.72
N GLN A 16 -6.92 17.53 3.78
CA GLN A 16 -5.55 17.06 3.97
C GLN A 16 -5.38 16.37 5.33
N ALA A 17 -6.02 16.86 6.39
CA ALA A 17 -5.90 16.28 7.73
C ALA A 17 -6.44 14.84 7.75
N GLU A 18 -7.56 14.59 7.06
CA GLU A 18 -8.09 13.24 6.88
C GLU A 18 -7.10 12.32 6.13
N LYS A 19 -6.49 12.78 5.03
CA LYS A 19 -5.46 12.00 4.32
C LYS A 19 -4.29 11.66 5.23
N GLN A 20 -3.87 12.61 6.07
CA GLN A 20 -2.80 12.41 7.02
C GLN A 20 -3.17 11.38 8.09
N GLU A 21 -4.38 11.45 8.66
CA GLU A 21 -4.87 10.47 9.65
C GLU A 21 -4.90 9.05 9.06
N ILE A 22 -5.40 8.90 7.82
CA ILE A 22 -5.39 7.61 7.11
C ILE A 22 -3.95 7.10 6.95
N ALA A 23 -3.02 7.97 6.51
CA ALA A 23 -1.62 7.60 6.35
C ALA A 23 -0.98 7.18 7.69
N GLU A 24 -1.28 7.87 8.78
CA GLU A 24 -0.80 7.51 10.13
C GLU A 24 -1.33 6.15 10.59
N LYS A 25 -2.62 5.87 10.35
CA LYS A 25 -3.23 4.56 10.63
C LYS A 25 -2.58 3.46 9.81
N VAL A 26 -2.37 3.67 8.51
CA VAL A 26 -1.66 2.70 7.64
C VAL A 26 -0.25 2.44 8.17
N VAL A 27 0.50 3.48 8.52
CA VAL A 27 1.85 3.34 9.10
C VAL A 27 1.83 2.52 10.40
N SER A 28 0.81 2.70 11.24
CA SER A 28 0.68 1.98 12.52
C SER A 28 0.52 0.45 12.38
N ILE A 29 0.07 -0.03 11.22
CA ILE A 29 -0.06 -1.47 10.90
C ILE A 29 1.32 -2.14 10.82
N TYR A 30 2.35 -1.42 10.36
CA TYR A 30 3.67 -1.98 10.04
C TYR A 30 4.74 -1.66 11.09
N ARG A 31 4.51 -2.04 12.34
CA ARG A 31 5.37 -1.67 13.49
C ARG A 31 6.83 -2.13 13.43
N ARG A 32 7.12 -3.18 12.66
CA ARG A 32 8.46 -3.81 12.56
C ARG A 32 9.19 -3.42 11.27
N VAL A 33 8.72 -2.39 10.59
CA VAL A 33 9.25 -1.92 9.31
C VAL A 33 9.59 -0.43 9.47
N PRO A 34 10.73 0.05 8.94
CA PRO A 34 11.04 1.48 8.97
C PRO A 34 9.90 2.32 8.39
N ARG A 35 9.49 3.40 9.08
CA ARG A 35 8.30 4.18 8.67
C ARG A 35 8.47 4.77 7.26
N HIS A 36 9.67 5.19 6.90
CA HIS A 36 10.01 5.72 5.57
C HIS A 36 9.90 4.67 4.44
N TYR A 37 9.68 3.39 4.75
CA TYR A 37 9.34 2.38 3.74
C TYR A 37 7.87 2.45 3.31
N ILE A 38 7.02 3.12 4.08
CA ILE A 38 5.58 3.07 3.90
C ILE A 38 5.18 4.32 3.15
N SER A 39 4.55 4.14 2.00
CA SER A 39 4.10 5.24 1.16
C SER A 39 2.63 5.07 0.88
N VAL A 40 1.86 6.15 1.07
CA VAL A 40 0.42 6.19 0.80
C VAL A 40 0.19 7.33 -0.18
N LEU A 41 -0.30 6.98 -1.37
CA LEU A 41 -0.60 7.91 -2.45
C LEU A 41 -2.11 7.98 -2.64
N PHE A 42 -2.65 9.19 -2.65
CA PHE A 42 -4.05 9.45 -2.98
C PHE A 42 -4.12 9.98 -4.41
N ILE A 43 -4.85 9.28 -5.28
CA ILE A 43 -5.01 9.66 -6.68
C ILE A 43 -6.48 9.98 -6.95
N PRO A 44 -6.83 11.26 -7.20
CA PRO A 44 -8.16 11.60 -7.66
C PRO A 44 -8.37 11.06 -9.08
N VAL A 45 -9.47 10.37 -9.31
CA VAL A 45 -9.90 9.86 -10.62
C VAL A 45 -11.29 10.39 -10.89
N GLU A 46 -11.44 11.13 -11.99
CA GLU A 46 -12.74 11.66 -12.40
C GLU A 46 -13.76 10.53 -12.58
N PRO A 47 -15.05 10.73 -12.20
CA PRO A 47 -16.06 9.70 -12.38
C PRO A 47 -16.27 9.25 -13.84
N THR A 48 -15.89 10.10 -14.80
CA THR A 48 -15.88 9.78 -16.24
C THR A 48 -14.78 8.80 -16.65
N SER A 49 -13.86 8.46 -15.74
CA SER A 49 -12.71 7.58 -15.95
C SER A 49 -12.69 6.37 -15.02
N TYR A 50 -13.69 6.20 -14.16
CA TYR A 50 -13.77 5.10 -13.21
C TYR A 50 -15.16 4.45 -13.22
N PHE A 51 -15.23 3.22 -13.74
CA PHE A 51 -16.47 2.49 -13.93
C PHE A 51 -16.45 1.17 -13.15
N CYS A 52 -17.48 0.92 -12.37
CA CYS A 52 -17.73 -0.37 -11.72
C CYS A 52 -19.03 -0.95 -12.28
N GLY A 53 -19.00 -2.20 -12.76
CA GLY A 53 -20.19 -2.80 -13.40
C GLY A 53 -20.70 -2.01 -14.63
N ALA A 54 -19.78 -1.35 -15.36
CA ALA A 54 -20.08 -0.44 -16.48
C ALA A 54 -20.81 0.88 -16.12
N ALA A 55 -20.96 1.19 -14.83
CA ALA A 55 -21.52 2.46 -14.36
C ALA A 55 -20.43 3.35 -13.72
N PRO A 56 -20.44 4.68 -13.95
CA PRO A 56 -19.50 5.60 -13.31
C PRO A 56 -19.72 5.65 -11.80
N ARG A 57 -18.64 5.81 -11.02
CA ARG A 57 -18.70 5.86 -9.56
C ARG A 57 -17.93 7.04 -8.97
N PRO A 58 -18.58 8.01 -8.31
CA PRO A 58 -20.03 8.18 -8.19
C PRO A 58 -20.67 8.64 -9.52
N GLY A 59 -21.96 8.46 -9.71
CA GLY A 59 -22.66 8.89 -10.91
C GLY A 59 -24.18 8.72 -10.82
N PRO A 60 -24.92 9.24 -11.82
CA PRO A 60 -26.36 9.10 -11.85
C PRO A 60 -26.76 7.63 -11.97
N ARG A 61 -27.88 7.28 -11.33
CA ARG A 61 -28.49 5.96 -11.54
C ARG A 61 -28.92 5.77 -12.99
N ASN A 62 -28.65 4.58 -13.51
CA ASN A 62 -29.04 4.17 -14.85
C ASN A 62 -29.68 2.79 -14.78
N ALA A 63 -30.98 2.72 -15.12
CA ALA A 63 -31.76 1.49 -15.05
C ALA A 63 -31.23 0.36 -15.95
N LYS A 64 -30.42 0.68 -16.97
CA LYS A 64 -29.77 -0.31 -17.83
C LYS A 64 -28.88 -1.29 -17.06
N TYR A 65 -28.31 -0.84 -15.94
CA TYR A 65 -27.34 -1.60 -15.17
C TYR A 65 -27.95 -2.20 -13.90
N ASP A 66 -29.27 -2.15 -13.74
CA ASP A 66 -29.92 -2.77 -12.59
C ASP A 66 -29.94 -4.32 -12.70
N PRO A 67 -29.72 -5.05 -11.58
CA PRO A 67 -29.40 -4.52 -10.26
C PRO A 67 -27.94 -4.02 -10.16
N GLN A 68 -27.74 -2.84 -9.59
CA GLN A 68 -26.42 -2.28 -9.27
C GLN A 68 -26.32 -1.75 -7.84
N PRO A 69 -25.11 -1.74 -7.23
CA PRO A 69 -24.85 -1.00 -5.99
C PRO A 69 -25.18 0.50 -6.15
N ASN A 70 -25.36 1.22 -5.04
CA ASN A 70 -25.77 2.63 -5.07
C ASN A 70 -24.75 3.48 -5.87
N PRO A 71 -25.08 3.96 -7.09
CA PRO A 71 -24.11 4.63 -7.95
C PRO A 71 -23.75 6.02 -7.43
N GLU A 72 -24.55 6.61 -6.55
CA GLU A 72 -24.38 7.99 -6.08
C GLU A 72 -23.28 8.14 -5.04
N VAL A 73 -22.85 7.03 -4.40
CA VAL A 73 -21.77 7.06 -3.42
C VAL A 73 -20.40 6.84 -4.08
N PRO A 74 -19.34 7.45 -3.53
CA PRO A 74 -17.96 7.15 -3.92
C PRO A 74 -17.66 5.65 -3.95
N TYR A 75 -16.78 5.25 -4.87
CA TYR A 75 -16.13 3.95 -4.86
C TYR A 75 -14.64 4.16 -4.67
N ILE A 76 -14.07 3.60 -3.60
CA ILE A 76 -12.65 3.74 -3.27
C ILE A 76 -11.90 2.46 -3.66
N ARG A 77 -10.92 2.57 -4.56
CA ARG A 77 -10.08 1.43 -4.95
C ARG A 77 -8.70 1.56 -4.32
N ILE A 78 -8.24 0.51 -3.66
CA ILE A 78 -6.96 0.55 -2.95
C ILE A 78 -6.04 -0.58 -3.42
N THR A 79 -4.92 -0.25 -4.05
CA THR A 79 -3.90 -1.26 -4.39
C THR A 79 -2.76 -1.17 -3.39
N MET A 80 -2.23 -2.34 -3.00
CA MET A 80 -1.14 -2.44 -2.04
C MET A 80 -0.05 -3.34 -2.60
N GLN A 81 1.20 -2.85 -2.63
CA GLN A 81 2.34 -3.66 -3.02
C GLN A 81 3.22 -3.93 -1.81
N HIS A 82 3.37 -5.19 -1.42
CA HIS A 82 4.23 -5.66 -0.34
C HIS A 82 5.55 -6.16 -0.92
N ILE A 83 6.67 -5.68 -0.37
CA ILE A 83 8.01 -6.08 -0.81
C ILE A 83 8.91 -6.40 0.38
N ALA A 84 8.80 -5.62 1.46
CA ALA A 84 9.68 -5.77 2.62
C ALA A 84 9.47 -7.09 3.37
N ARG A 85 8.27 -7.66 3.29
CA ARG A 85 7.82 -8.90 3.93
C ARG A 85 6.75 -9.57 3.07
N THR A 86 6.63 -10.89 3.23
CA THR A 86 5.51 -11.69 2.73
C THR A 86 4.78 -12.36 3.89
N PHE A 87 3.55 -12.80 3.67
CA PHE A 87 2.79 -13.51 4.70
C PHE A 87 3.28 -14.95 4.87
N VAL A 88 3.71 -15.30 6.08
CA VAL A 88 4.23 -16.64 6.40
C VAL A 88 3.13 -17.68 6.64
N SER A 89 1.89 -17.24 6.84
CA SER A 89 0.72 -18.12 7.01
C SER A 89 -0.59 -17.38 6.71
N ALA A 90 -1.64 -18.15 6.47
CA ALA A 90 -3.00 -17.62 6.29
C ALA A 90 -3.48 -16.83 7.52
N SER A 91 -3.21 -17.32 8.74
CA SER A 91 -3.60 -16.61 9.98
C SER A 91 -2.96 -15.23 10.08
N VAL A 92 -1.66 -15.11 9.76
CA VAL A 92 -0.96 -13.82 9.79
C VAL A 92 -1.51 -12.86 8.73
N ARG A 93 -1.85 -13.39 7.54
CA ARG A 93 -2.52 -12.63 6.49
C ARG A 93 -3.88 -12.13 6.96
N ASP A 94 -4.72 -12.99 7.51
CA ASP A 94 -6.10 -12.66 7.90
C ASP A 94 -6.13 -11.66 9.06
N GLU A 95 -5.23 -11.81 10.05
CA GLU A 95 -5.04 -10.81 11.11
C GLU A 95 -4.59 -9.45 10.57
N TRP A 96 -3.75 -9.44 9.53
CA TRP A 96 -3.32 -8.21 8.89
C TRP A 96 -4.45 -7.57 8.09
N LEU A 97 -5.24 -8.35 7.34
CA LEU A 97 -6.44 -7.89 6.63
C LEU A 97 -7.44 -7.24 7.59
N ALA A 98 -7.69 -7.87 8.75
CA ALA A 98 -8.55 -7.29 9.78
C ALA A 98 -8.05 -5.93 10.31
N LYS A 99 -6.72 -5.74 10.39
CA LYS A 99 -6.13 -4.44 10.77
C LYS A 99 -6.30 -3.38 9.67
N VAL A 100 -6.21 -3.79 8.41
CA VAL A 100 -6.50 -2.92 7.25
C VAL A 100 -7.95 -2.47 7.28
N ASP A 101 -8.88 -3.41 7.45
CA ASP A 101 -10.31 -3.12 7.52
C ASP A 101 -10.61 -2.15 8.67
N ALA A 102 -10.07 -2.41 9.86
CA ALA A 102 -10.24 -1.54 11.02
C ALA A 102 -9.66 -0.13 10.82
N ALA A 103 -8.52 -0.01 10.13
CA ALA A 103 -7.90 1.27 9.84
C ALA A 103 -8.71 2.11 8.83
N LEU A 104 -9.31 1.47 7.83
CA LEU A 104 -10.04 2.14 6.74
C LEU A 104 -11.51 2.39 7.08
N LYS A 105 -12.12 1.56 7.92
CA LYS A 105 -13.55 1.60 8.25
C LYS A 105 -14.06 3.01 8.61
N PRO A 106 -13.42 3.80 9.50
CA PRO A 106 -13.92 5.14 9.85
C PRO A 106 -13.89 6.15 8.70
N HIS A 107 -13.04 5.93 7.70
CA HIS A 107 -12.80 6.87 6.61
C HIS A 107 -13.55 6.52 5.32
N ILE A 108 -14.08 5.31 5.23
CA ILE A 108 -14.70 4.76 4.01
C ILE A 108 -16.03 4.11 4.35
N ALA A 109 -16.01 2.98 5.05
CA ALA A 109 -17.20 2.17 5.29
C ALA A 109 -18.23 2.91 6.16
N ASP A 110 -17.79 3.62 7.21
CA ASP A 110 -18.68 4.39 8.09
C ASP A 110 -19.28 5.62 7.42
N LYS A 111 -18.73 6.04 6.27
CA LYS A 111 -19.30 7.07 5.40
C LYS A 111 -20.30 6.51 4.38
N GLY A 112 -20.53 5.20 4.39
CA GLY A 112 -21.42 4.52 3.44
C GLY A 112 -20.87 4.45 2.02
N TRP A 113 -19.54 4.52 1.86
CA TRP A 113 -18.89 4.43 0.54
C TRP A 113 -18.61 2.97 0.17
N ASP A 114 -18.64 2.69 -1.14
CA ASP A 114 -18.21 1.39 -1.66
C ASP A 114 -16.69 1.36 -1.75
N TRP A 115 -16.08 0.19 -1.57
CA TRP A 115 -14.63 0.07 -1.62
C TRP A 115 -14.15 -1.35 -1.89
N GLU A 116 -12.94 -1.43 -2.42
CA GLU A 116 -12.24 -2.69 -2.68
C GLU A 116 -10.75 -2.48 -2.51
N TYR A 117 -10.06 -3.51 -2.01
CA TYR A 117 -8.61 -3.54 -2.03
C TYR A 117 -8.04 -4.86 -2.51
N SER A 118 -6.80 -4.81 -3.00
CA SER A 118 -6.01 -5.97 -3.38
C SER A 118 -4.56 -5.78 -2.95
N VAL A 119 -3.89 -6.90 -2.65
CA VAL A 119 -2.48 -6.91 -2.25
C VAL A 119 -1.69 -7.74 -3.25
N GLU A 120 -0.58 -7.19 -3.71
CA GLU A 120 0.41 -7.86 -4.54
C GLU A 120 1.73 -7.98 -3.76
N GLU A 121 2.34 -9.17 -3.73
CA GLU A 121 3.69 -9.38 -3.19
C GLU A 121 4.69 -9.36 -4.35
N THR A 122 5.69 -8.48 -4.32
CA THR A 122 6.64 -8.29 -5.44
C THR A 122 8.07 -8.66 -5.08
N ARG A 123 8.94 -8.66 -6.10
CA ARG A 123 10.34 -9.07 -6.02
C ARG A 123 11.20 -8.11 -5.19
N ARG A 124 11.74 -8.63 -4.09
CA ARG A 124 12.60 -7.89 -3.16
C ARG A 124 13.98 -7.53 -3.73
N ASP A 125 14.54 -8.36 -4.60
CA ASP A 125 15.86 -8.18 -5.21
C ASP A 125 15.90 -7.05 -6.24
N MET A 126 14.73 -6.56 -6.67
CA MET A 126 14.57 -5.41 -7.57
C MET A 126 14.14 -4.13 -6.84
N TRP A 127 14.23 -4.10 -5.51
CA TRP A 127 13.83 -2.94 -4.70
C TRP A 127 15.03 -2.22 -4.08
N LYS A 128 15.05 -0.90 -4.25
CA LYS A 128 16.02 0.02 -3.63
C LYS A 128 15.34 1.18 -2.91
N VAL A 129 16.00 1.70 -1.88
CA VAL A 129 15.62 2.94 -1.18
C VAL A 129 16.83 3.87 -1.22
N ASN A 130 16.70 5.05 -1.83
CA ASN A 130 17.82 5.98 -2.04
C ASN A 130 19.08 5.31 -2.67
N GLY A 131 18.86 4.38 -3.61
CA GLY A 131 19.94 3.61 -4.26
C GLY A 131 20.52 2.46 -3.43
N LEU A 132 20.14 2.33 -2.15
CA LEU A 132 20.56 1.25 -1.25
C LEU A 132 19.65 0.04 -1.39
N ILE A 133 20.22 -1.16 -1.32
CA ILE A 133 19.43 -2.38 -1.13
C ILE A 133 18.87 -2.31 0.30
N PRO A 134 17.57 -2.52 0.54
CA PRO A 134 17.07 -2.53 1.91
C PRO A 134 17.70 -3.69 2.70
N PRO A 135 18.03 -3.53 3.99
CA PRO A 135 18.57 -4.61 4.83
C PRO A 135 17.58 -5.77 5.03
N MET A 136 18.07 -6.98 5.25
CA MET A 136 17.25 -8.17 5.49
C MET A 136 16.41 -8.05 6.77
N PRO A 137 15.26 -8.73 6.83
CA PRO A 137 14.41 -8.77 8.01
C PRO A 137 15.17 -9.10 9.29
N ASN A 138 14.93 -8.32 10.34
CA ASN A 138 15.48 -8.49 11.68
C ASN A 138 17.00 -8.32 11.81
N SER A 139 17.68 -7.86 10.76
CA SER A 139 19.11 -7.53 10.79
C SER A 139 19.41 -6.34 11.72
N LYS A 140 20.68 -6.13 12.04
CA LYS A 140 21.13 -5.02 12.89
C LYS A 140 20.82 -3.68 12.21
N THR A 141 21.10 -3.55 10.93
CA THR A 141 20.80 -2.34 10.15
C THR A 141 19.30 -2.07 10.05
N GLU A 142 18.45 -3.09 9.88
CA GLU A 142 17.00 -2.84 9.82
C GLU A 142 16.46 -2.28 11.13
N LYS A 143 16.92 -2.79 12.27
CA LYS A 143 16.55 -2.26 13.60
C LYS A 143 16.96 -0.80 13.74
N GLU A 144 18.18 -0.44 13.32
CA GLU A 144 18.62 0.96 13.31
C GLU A 144 17.74 1.84 12.41
N TRP A 145 17.37 1.35 11.22
CA TRP A 145 16.50 2.08 10.30
C TRP A 145 15.08 2.24 10.86
N VAL A 146 14.58 1.26 11.63
CA VAL A 146 13.30 1.37 12.35
C VAL A 146 13.37 2.46 13.43
N GLU A 147 14.43 2.46 14.23
CA GLU A 147 14.60 3.41 15.34
C GLU A 147 14.82 4.84 14.86
N THR A 148 15.69 5.02 13.87
CA THR A 148 16.09 6.34 13.38
C THR A 148 15.17 6.88 12.30
N ASN A 149 14.39 5.99 11.66
CA ASN A 149 13.59 6.28 10.48
C ASN A 149 14.37 6.90 9.31
N ILE A 150 15.66 6.59 9.17
CA ILE A 150 16.53 7.12 8.12
C ILE A 150 17.19 5.96 7.36
N PRO A 151 17.16 5.94 6.01
CA PRO A 151 17.91 4.98 5.23
C PRO A 151 19.40 5.39 5.18
N LYS A 152 20.22 4.76 6.02
CA LYS A 152 21.67 5.04 6.12
C LYS A 152 22.52 3.95 5.45
N PRO A 153 23.68 4.30 4.88
CA PRO A 153 24.68 3.32 4.44
C PRO A 153 25.06 2.33 5.54
N TYR A 154 25.45 1.11 5.16
CA TYR A 154 25.69 0.00 6.07
C TYR A 154 26.78 -0.95 5.52
N THR A 155 27.21 -1.91 6.34
CA THR A 155 27.98 -3.07 5.89
C THR A 155 27.04 -4.22 5.51
N LEU A 156 27.42 -5.06 4.52
CA LEU A 156 26.58 -6.18 4.09
C LEU A 156 26.25 -7.13 5.26
N GLU A 157 27.23 -7.38 6.13
CA GLU A 157 27.08 -8.20 7.33
C GLU A 157 26.02 -7.63 8.28
N ASP A 158 26.09 -6.34 8.65
CA ASP A 158 25.12 -5.72 9.55
C ASP A 158 23.70 -5.70 8.94
N ALA A 159 23.62 -5.63 7.61
CA ALA A 159 22.37 -5.66 6.86
C ALA A 159 21.83 -7.08 6.61
N GLY A 160 22.55 -8.13 7.04
CA GLY A 160 22.18 -9.51 6.79
C GLY A 160 22.16 -9.87 5.30
N LEU A 161 22.91 -9.14 4.49
CA LEU A 161 23.06 -9.36 3.07
C LEU A 161 24.35 -10.15 2.82
N THR A 162 24.32 -11.07 1.87
CA THR A 162 25.53 -11.70 1.34
C THR A 162 26.03 -10.89 0.15
N ASP A 163 27.35 -10.93 -0.11
CA ASP A 163 27.93 -10.39 -1.33
C ASP A 163 27.13 -10.95 -2.53
N PRO A 164 26.61 -10.12 -3.45
CA PRO A 164 26.01 -10.64 -4.67
C PRO A 164 27.05 -11.52 -5.33
N GLN A 165 26.78 -12.83 -5.40
CA GLN A 165 27.53 -13.73 -6.28
C GLN A 165 27.64 -13.03 -7.62
N PRO A 166 28.83 -12.96 -8.26
CA PRO A 166 28.95 -12.35 -9.56
C PRO A 166 27.92 -13.02 -10.46
N ILE A 167 26.88 -12.27 -10.82
CA ILE A 167 25.96 -12.64 -11.89
C ILE A 167 26.87 -12.75 -13.10
N GLY A 168 27.22 -13.98 -13.46
CA GLY A 168 28.04 -14.27 -14.63
C GLY A 168 27.47 -13.47 -15.78
N PHE A 169 28.20 -12.45 -16.21
CA PHE A 169 27.77 -11.50 -17.21
C PHE A 169 27.34 -12.26 -18.47
N THR A 170 26.04 -12.34 -18.72
CA THR A 170 25.44 -12.47 -20.05
C THR A 170 24.00 -11.98 -19.99
N ALA A 171 23.83 -10.67 -19.85
CA ALA A 171 22.64 -9.99 -20.34
C ALA A 171 23.09 -8.66 -20.92
N GLN A 172 23.27 -8.63 -22.25
CA GLN A 172 23.25 -7.40 -23.01
C GLN A 172 21.83 -6.84 -22.86
N ILE A 173 21.69 -5.71 -22.17
CA ILE A 173 20.49 -4.87 -22.19
C ILE A 173 20.78 -3.71 -23.13
#